data_AF-A0A6P0T765-F1
#
_entry.id   AF-A0A6P0T765-F1
#
_cell.length_a   1.000
_cell.length_b   1.000
_cell.length_c   1.000
_cell.angle_alpha   90.00
_cell.angle_beta   90.00
_cell.angle_gamma   90.00
#
_symmetry.space_group_name_H-M   'P 1'
#
loop_
_entity.id
_entity.type
_entity.pdbx_description
1 polymer ?
#
loop_
_entity_poly.entity_id
_entity_poly.type
_entity_poly.pdbx_seq_one_letter_code
_entity_poly.pdbx_strand_id
1 'polypeptide(L)'
;MKAKRMFKVGDVVVVKPDVFDPDFKIPLGGWQGRISAINPSHTVLRIDWDSITLQQMPADIVERCQSEGLYWHYMSLYAEEVELTAARDTEKDAIAMFKAIQQGRVSPGSLEAGEAPEPNGKNGKALLTQSLWNFPRLDYADHIW
;
A
#
# COMPACT_ATOMS: atom_id res chain seq x y z
N MET A 1 -24.52 -23.78 3.51
CA MET A 1 -23.67 -22.97 2.63
C MET A 1 -23.49 -21.60 3.26
N LYS A 2 -22.26 -21.14 3.52
CA LYS A 2 -22.03 -19.74 3.92
C LYS A 2 -22.28 -18.87 2.69
N ALA A 3 -23.09 -17.82 2.81
CA ALA A 3 -23.26 -16.86 1.74
C ALA A 3 -21.89 -16.27 1.37
N LYS A 4 -21.51 -16.34 0.10
CA LYS A 4 -20.35 -15.61 -0.43
C LYS A 4 -20.65 -14.13 -0.26
N ARG A 5 -20.04 -13.47 0.74
CA ARG A 5 -20.21 -12.03 0.94
C ARG A 5 -19.55 -11.32 -0.23
N MET A 6 -20.27 -10.36 -0.80
CA MET A 6 -19.77 -9.52 -1.89
C MET A 6 -19.06 -8.31 -1.28
N PHE A 7 -17.79 -8.15 -1.61
CA PHE A 7 -17.00 -6.97 -1.25
C PHE A 7 -17.51 -5.73 -2.00
N LYS A 8 -17.29 -4.55 -1.42
CA LYS A 8 -17.51 -3.26 -2.07
C LYS A 8 -16.29 -2.35 -1.96
N VAL A 9 -16.18 -1.41 -2.89
CA VAL A 9 -15.20 -0.31 -2.79
C VAL A 9 -15.39 0.42 -1.46
N GLY A 10 -14.27 0.71 -0.78
CA GLY A 10 -14.22 1.31 0.54
C GLY A 10 -14.28 0.30 1.71
N ASP A 11 -14.55 -0.98 1.47
CA ASP A 11 -14.38 -1.99 2.52
C ASP A 11 -12.91 -2.09 2.94
N VAL A 12 -12.68 -2.30 4.24
CA VAL A 12 -11.35 -2.55 4.80
C VAL A 12 -11.14 -4.04 4.93
N VAL A 13 -9.99 -4.52 4.47
CA VAL A 13 -9.66 -5.94 4.46
C VAL A 13 -8.29 -6.21 5.09
N VAL A 14 -8.14 -7.44 5.60
CA VAL A 14 -6.88 -8.02 6.03
C VAL A 14 -6.57 -9.24 5.18
N VAL A 15 -5.30 -9.40 4.81
CA VAL A 15 -4.83 -10.54 4.03
C VAL A 15 -4.66 -11.76 4.94
N LYS A 16 -5.12 -12.93 4.47
CA LYS A 16 -5.04 -14.19 5.22
C LYS A 16 -3.59 -14.67 5.39
N PRO A 17 -3.27 -15.44 6.46
CA PRO A 17 -1.89 -15.82 6.79
C PRO A 17 -1.09 -16.51 5.68
N ASP A 18 -1.74 -17.34 4.86
CA ASP A 18 -1.08 -18.20 3.86
C ASP A 18 -0.97 -17.56 2.47
N VAL A 19 -1.22 -16.26 2.36
CA VAL A 19 -1.17 -15.52 1.09
C VAL A 19 0.20 -14.90 0.90
N PHE A 20 0.74 -15.09 -0.30
CA PHE A 20 2.05 -14.60 -0.69
C PHE A 20 1.94 -13.72 -1.92
N ASP A 21 2.83 -12.74 -1.99
CA ASP A 21 3.05 -11.97 -3.19
C ASP A 21 3.47 -12.90 -4.35
N PRO A 22 2.81 -12.82 -5.51
CA PRO A 22 3.10 -13.72 -6.62
C PRO A 22 4.47 -13.48 -7.25
N ASP A 23 4.99 -12.25 -7.20
CA ASP A 23 6.21 -11.81 -7.87
C ASP A 23 7.45 -12.02 -6.98
N PHE A 24 7.35 -11.67 -5.70
CA PHE A 24 8.45 -11.67 -4.74
C PHE A 24 8.38 -12.79 -3.70
N LYS A 25 7.28 -13.55 -3.65
CA LYS A 25 7.05 -14.64 -2.68
C LYS A 25 7.18 -14.19 -1.21
N ILE A 26 6.89 -12.91 -0.93
CA ILE A 26 6.84 -12.39 0.44
C ILE A 26 5.50 -12.73 1.09
N PRO A 27 5.48 -13.05 2.39
CA PRO A 27 4.22 -13.26 3.11
C PRO A 27 3.48 -11.93 3.22
N LEU A 28 2.23 -11.91 2.75
CA LEU A 28 1.33 -10.76 2.87
C LEU A 28 0.36 -10.91 4.04
N GLY A 29 0.34 -12.07 4.71
CA GLY A 29 -0.53 -12.33 5.85
C GLY A 29 -0.49 -11.24 6.90
N GLY A 30 -1.66 -10.72 7.27
CA GLY A 30 -1.81 -9.64 8.23
C GLY A 30 -1.68 -8.22 7.66
N TRP A 31 -1.31 -8.06 6.39
CA TRP A 31 -1.34 -6.74 5.73
C TRP A 31 -2.79 -6.28 5.59
N GLN A 32 -3.03 -4.99 5.79
CA GLN A 32 -4.37 -4.41 5.76
C GLN A 32 -4.45 -3.22 4.82
N GLY A 33 -5.63 -3.03 4.23
CA GLY A 33 -5.86 -1.93 3.30
C GLY A 33 -7.34 -1.71 2.99
N ARG A 34 -7.61 -0.74 2.13
CA ARG A 34 -8.95 -0.43 1.62
C ARG A 34 -9.08 -0.88 0.18
N ILE A 35 -10.24 -1.46 -0.14
CA ILE A 35 -10.57 -1.79 -1.53
C ILE A 35 -10.78 -0.49 -2.31
N SER A 36 -9.89 -0.21 -3.25
CA SER A 36 -9.95 0.97 -4.11
C SER A 36 -10.63 0.67 -5.46
N ALA A 37 -10.56 -0.56 -5.93
CA ALA A 37 -11.27 -1.02 -7.13
C ALA A 37 -11.62 -2.51 -7.04
N ILE A 38 -12.65 -2.92 -7.78
CA ILE A 38 -13.05 -4.32 -7.93
C ILE A 38 -13.13 -4.62 -9.41
N ASN A 39 -12.43 -5.67 -9.86
CA ASN A 39 -12.61 -6.21 -11.19
C ASN A 39 -13.69 -7.32 -11.13
N PRO A 40 -14.93 -7.05 -11.60
CA PRO A 40 -16.04 -7.98 -11.45
C PRO A 40 -15.87 -9.26 -12.29
N SER A 41 -15.10 -9.22 -13.38
CA SER A 41 -14.88 -10.37 -14.26
C SER A 41 -13.97 -11.42 -13.62
N HIS A 42 -13.01 -10.99 -12.79
CA HIS A 42 -11.99 -11.87 -12.21
C HIS A 42 -12.12 -12.02 -10.68
N THR A 43 -13.06 -11.31 -10.05
CA THR A 43 -13.21 -11.28 -8.57
C THR A 43 -11.92 -10.84 -7.87
N VAL A 44 -11.13 -10.00 -8.54
CA VAL A 44 -9.88 -9.43 -8.03
C VAL A 44 -10.17 -8.07 -7.42
N LEU A 45 -9.63 -7.85 -6.24
CA LEU A 45 -9.77 -6.64 -5.44
C LEU A 45 -8.44 -5.89 -5.50
N ARG A 46 -8.47 -4.64 -5.95
CA ARG A 46 -7.33 -3.74 -5.76
C ARG A 46 -7.42 -3.15 -4.36
N ILE A 47 -6.39 -3.37 -3.57
CA ILE A 47 -6.30 -2.98 -2.17
C ILE A 47 -5.18 -1.97 -2.02
N ASP A 48 -5.52 -0.74 -1.66
CA ASP A 48 -4.56 0.29 -1.30
C ASP A 48 -4.18 0.10 0.18
N TRP A 49 -2.89 -0.06 0.46
CA TRP A 49 -2.42 -0.38 1.80
C TRP A 49 -2.67 0.76 2.78
N ASP A 50 -3.02 0.40 4.02
CA ASP A 50 -3.17 1.39 5.08
C ASP A 50 -1.81 1.94 5.55
N SER A 51 -1.83 3.07 6.24
CA SER A 51 -0.61 3.74 6.72
C SER A 51 0.28 2.84 7.57
N ILE A 52 -0.30 1.96 8.37
CA ILE A 52 0.46 1.03 9.24
C ILE A 52 1.15 -0.04 8.40
N THR A 53 0.47 -0.60 7.41
CA THR A 53 1.06 -1.57 6.47
C THR A 53 2.16 -0.92 5.65
N LEU A 54 1.94 0.29 5.13
CA LEU A 54 2.95 1.06 4.41
C LEU A 54 4.19 1.34 5.30
N GLN A 55 3.98 1.69 6.56
CA GLN A 55 5.06 1.96 7.51
C GLN A 55 5.83 0.69 7.90
N GLN A 56 5.15 -0.44 8.05
CA GLN A 56 5.75 -1.71 8.46
C GLN A 56 6.34 -2.51 7.27
N MET A 57 6.02 -2.12 6.04
CA MET A 57 6.53 -2.75 4.83
C MET A 57 8.07 -2.82 4.87
N PRO A 58 8.69 -3.96 4.52
CA PRO A 58 10.15 -4.03 4.42
C PRO A 58 10.71 -3.00 3.44
N ALA A 59 11.79 -2.32 3.83
CA ALA A 59 12.37 -1.25 3.02
C ALA A 59 12.88 -1.73 1.66
N ASP A 60 13.46 -2.93 1.62
CA ASP A 60 13.94 -3.58 0.41
C ASP A 60 12.82 -3.81 -0.62
N ILE A 61 11.59 -4.06 -0.19
CA ILE A 61 10.42 -4.16 -1.08
C ILE A 61 10.08 -2.81 -1.70
N VAL A 62 10.08 -1.73 -0.91
CA VAL A 62 9.83 -0.38 -1.44
C VAL A 62 10.91 0.04 -2.41
N GLU A 63 12.18 -0.13 -2.04
CA GLU A 63 13.33 0.20 -2.90
C GLU A 63 13.32 -0.60 -4.20
N ARG A 64 13.08 -1.92 -4.11
CA ARG A 64 12.99 -2.78 -5.29
C ARG A 64 11.87 -2.35 -6.21
N CYS A 65 10.66 -2.17 -5.68
CA CYS A 65 9.52 -1.71 -6.47
C CYS A 65 9.80 -0.36 -7.15
N GLN A 66 10.40 0.60 -6.43
CA GLN A 66 10.77 1.88 -7.02
C GLN A 66 11.80 1.72 -8.15
N SER A 67 12.80 0.87 -7.98
CA SER A 67 13.83 0.61 -9.00
C SER A 67 13.28 -0.10 -10.23
N GLU A 68 12.27 -0.96 -10.07
CA GLU A 68 11.62 -1.72 -11.14
C GLU A 68 10.41 -0.98 -11.75
N GLY A 69 10.06 0.21 -11.25
CA GLY A 69 8.89 0.97 -11.72
C GLY A 69 7.55 0.36 -11.31
N LEU A 70 7.54 -0.46 -10.26
CA LEU A 70 6.37 -1.15 -9.71
C LEU A 70 5.72 -0.35 -8.58
N TYR A 71 4.44 -0.63 -8.36
CA TYR A 71 3.67 0.00 -7.29
C TYR A 71 3.74 -0.81 -6.01
N TRP A 72 4.41 -0.28 -4.99
CA TRP A 72 4.49 -0.89 -3.66
C TRP A 72 3.30 -0.56 -2.75
N HIS A 73 2.50 0.46 -3.10
CA HIS A 73 1.46 1.02 -2.22
C HIS A 73 0.07 0.37 -2.38
N TYR A 74 -0.09 -0.56 -3.31
CA TYR A 74 -1.31 -1.35 -3.47
C TYR A 74 -1.00 -2.76 -3.97
N MET A 75 -1.97 -3.67 -3.87
CA MET A 75 -1.91 -5.01 -4.47
C MET A 75 -3.27 -5.44 -4.99
N SER A 76 -3.25 -6.31 -6.00
CA SER A 76 -4.45 -6.96 -6.53
C SER A 76 -4.52 -8.39 -6.01
N LEU A 77 -5.52 -8.71 -5.17
CA LEU A 77 -5.72 -10.03 -4.57
C LEU A 77 -7.12 -10.56 -4.85
N TYR A 78 -7.29 -11.89 -4.87
CA TYR A 78 -8.59 -12.52 -4.99
C TYR A 78 -9.42 -12.30 -3.72
N ALA A 79 -10.74 -12.23 -3.88
CA ALA A 79 -11.68 -12.12 -2.77
C ALA A 79 -11.52 -13.23 -1.71
N GLU A 80 -11.06 -14.41 -2.12
CA GLU A 80 -10.83 -15.56 -1.25
C GLU A 80 -9.56 -15.42 -0.38
N GLU A 81 -8.66 -14.49 -0.71
CA GLU A 81 -7.36 -14.29 -0.02
C GLU A 81 -7.45 -13.29 1.14
N VAL A 82 -8.59 -12.63 1.30
CA VAL A 82 -8.78 -11.56 2.29
C VAL A 82 -10.04 -11.76 3.12
N GLU A 83 -10.10 -11.04 4.24
CA GLU A 83 -11.26 -10.98 5.13
C GLU A 83 -11.57 -9.53 5.51
N LEU A 84 -12.85 -9.22 5.74
CA LEU A 84 -13.24 -7.90 6.25
C LEU A 84 -12.65 -7.67 7.63
N THR A 85 -12.24 -6.44 7.89
CA THR A 85 -11.64 -6.04 9.17
C THR A 85 -12.03 -4.59 9.51
N ALA A 86 -11.67 -4.15 10.71
CA ALA A 86 -11.83 -2.77 11.13
C ALA A 86 -10.72 -1.89 10.52
N ALA A 87 -11.08 -0.66 10.15
CA ALA A 87 -10.11 0.38 9.82
C ALA A 87 -9.17 0.64 11.01
N ARG A 88 -7.86 0.73 10.74
CA ARG A 88 -6.86 1.14 11.74
C ARG A 88 -6.42 2.60 11.59
N ASP A 89 -6.79 3.23 10.48
CA ASP A 89 -6.41 4.58 10.08
C ASP A 89 -7.48 5.22 9.18
N THR A 90 -7.20 6.42 8.66
CA THR A 90 -7.99 7.07 7.62
C THR A 90 -7.28 7.08 6.26
N GLU A 91 -8.04 7.30 5.18
CA GLU A 91 -7.45 7.46 3.84
C GLU A 91 -6.42 8.61 3.79
N LYS A 92 -6.66 9.68 4.56
CA LYS A 92 -5.73 10.80 4.69
C LYS A 92 -4.39 10.36 5.30
N ASP A 93 -4.42 9.47 6.29
CA ASP A 93 -3.22 8.95 6.94
C ASP A 93 -2.42 8.07 5.98
N ALA A 94 -3.09 7.18 5.25
CA ALA A 94 -2.47 6.36 4.21
C ALA A 94 -1.80 7.21 3.12
N ILE A 95 -2.48 8.24 2.61
CA ILE A 95 -1.94 9.19 1.61
C ILE A 95 -0.72 9.94 2.17
N ALA A 96 -0.78 10.38 3.44
CA ALA A 96 0.32 11.08 4.08
C ALA A 96 1.55 10.18 4.23
N MET A 97 1.34 8.93 4.67
CA MET A 97 2.40 7.94 4.81
C MET A 97 3.04 7.59 3.47
N PHE A 98 2.23 7.32 2.44
CA PHE A 98 2.70 7.09 1.08
C PHE A 98 3.62 8.21 0.59
N LYS A 99 3.18 9.47 0.73
CA LYS A 99 3.98 10.65 0.34
C LYS A 99 5.27 10.76 1.15
N ALA A 100 5.23 10.47 2.45
CA ALA A 100 6.40 10.54 3.30
C ALA A 100 7.46 9.52 2.90
N ILE A 101 7.08 8.26 2.66
CA ILE A 101 7.98 7.20 2.18
C ILE A 101 8.51 7.55 0.78
N GLN A 102 7.64 7.95 -0.15
CA GLN A 102 8.06 8.33 -1.51
C GLN A 102 9.07 9.48 -1.53
N GLN A 103 8.99 10.41 -0.56
CA GLN A 103 9.89 11.55 -0.44
C GLN A 103 11.11 11.25 0.44
N GLY A 104 11.28 10.01 0.90
CA GLY A 104 12.37 9.61 1.80
C GLY A 104 12.32 10.29 3.18
N ARG A 105 11.16 10.82 3.60
CA ARG A 105 10.98 11.44 4.91
C ARG A 105 10.77 10.42 6.03
N VAL A 106 10.30 9.23 5.67
CA VAL A 106 10.11 8.08 6.56
C VAL A 106 10.70 6.87 5.86
N SER A 107 11.50 6.10 6.61
CA SER A 107 11.98 4.81 6.14
C SER A 107 10.98 3.72 6.56
N PRO A 108 10.39 2.97 5.61
CA PRO A 108 9.50 1.86 5.93
C PRO A 108 10.30 0.73 6.60
N GLY A 109 9.66 -0.06 7.46
CA GLY A 109 10.30 -1.11 8.26
C GLY A 109 11.05 -0.59 9.49
N SER A 110 11.20 0.73 9.67
CA SER A 110 11.70 1.31 10.91
C SER A 110 10.61 1.26 11.99
N LEU A 111 10.68 0.25 12.86
CA LEU A 111 10.02 0.30 14.16
C LEU A 111 10.75 1.37 15.00
N GLU A 112 10.34 2.62 14.86
CA GLU A 112 10.75 3.67 15.80
C GLU A 112 10.16 3.30 17.17
N ALA A 113 10.96 2.62 18.01
CA ALA A 113 10.76 2.67 19.44
C ALA A 113 10.85 4.14 19.82
N GLY A 114 9.77 4.70 20.34
CA GLY A 114 9.60 6.16 20.42
C GLY A 114 10.79 6.87 21.05
N GLU A 115 11.39 7.79 20.30
CA GLU A 115 12.21 8.86 20.83
C GLU A 115 11.74 10.19 20.24
N ALA A 116 11.55 11.16 21.13
CA ALA A 116 11.11 12.51 20.77
C ALA A 116 12.14 13.19 19.86
N PRO A 117 11.73 14.12 18.97
CA PRO A 117 12.67 14.78 18.08
C PRO A 117 13.61 15.71 18.87
N GLU A 118 14.89 15.33 18.95
CA GLU A 118 16.01 16.23 19.24
C GLU A 118 16.18 17.21 18.04
N PRO A 119 16.34 18.53 18.27
CA PRO A 119 16.50 19.45 17.18
C PRO A 119 17.96 19.56 16.73
N ASN A 120 18.11 19.55 15.41
CA ASN A 120 19.05 20.34 14.60
C ASN A 120 20.40 19.70 14.22
N GLY A 121 20.73 19.77 12.91
CA GLY A 121 22.14 19.84 12.52
C GLY A 121 22.58 19.24 11.18
N LYS A 122 22.11 19.82 10.06
CA LYS A 122 22.87 20.03 8.80
C LYS A 122 23.33 18.84 7.92
N ASN A 123 23.00 19.03 6.64
CA ASN A 123 23.72 18.70 5.40
C ASN A 123 23.46 17.35 4.71
N GLY A 124 22.85 17.45 3.52
CA GLY A 124 22.84 16.41 2.51
C GLY A 124 21.90 16.77 1.35
N LYS A 125 22.33 17.68 0.45
CA LYS A 125 21.64 17.91 -0.82
C LYS A 125 21.72 16.64 -1.67
N ALA A 126 20.57 16.11 -2.09
CA ALA A 126 20.47 15.26 -3.28
C ALA A 126 19.34 15.82 -4.17
N LEU A 127 19.62 15.84 -5.46
CA LEU A 127 19.02 16.70 -6.46
C LEU A 127 17.59 16.29 -6.81
N LEU A 128 16.73 17.31 -6.91
CA LEU A 128 15.44 17.23 -7.57
C LEU A 128 15.65 16.98 -9.07
N THR A 129 15.23 15.83 -9.57
CA THR A 129 14.81 15.71 -10.97
C THR A 129 13.29 15.72 -11.01
N GLN A 130 12.75 16.86 -11.42
CA GLN A 130 11.36 16.98 -11.83
C GLN A 130 11.12 16.04 -13.01
N SER A 131 10.25 15.05 -12.81
CA SER A 131 9.50 14.40 -13.87
C SER A 131 8.04 14.69 -13.60
N LEU A 132 7.47 15.52 -14.48
CA LEU A 132 6.08 15.96 -14.47
C LEU A 132 5.17 14.77 -14.70
N TRP A 133 4.51 14.27 -13.66
CA TRP A 133 3.30 13.47 -13.82
C TRP A 133 2.12 14.23 -13.23
N ASN A 134 1.40 14.84 -14.16
CA ASN A 134 0.08 15.39 -13.98
C ASN A 134 -0.82 14.23 -13.52
N PHE A 135 -1.25 14.21 -12.25
CA PHE A 135 -2.23 13.24 -11.78
C PHE A 135 -3.56 13.51 -12.48
N PRO A 136 -4.10 12.58 -13.29
CA PRO A 136 -5.54 12.56 -13.45
C PRO A 136 -6.13 12.11 -12.12
N ARG A 137 -7.16 12.80 -11.67
CA ARG A 137 -8.19 12.22 -10.81
C ARG A 137 -8.46 10.82 -11.37
N LEU A 138 -8.32 9.76 -10.57
CA LEU A 138 -8.47 8.36 -11.02
C LEU A 138 -9.89 8.13 -11.58
N ASP A 139 -10.02 8.49 -12.84
CA ASP A 139 -10.93 7.98 -13.84
C ASP A 139 -10.45 6.55 -14.10
N TYR A 140 -11.13 5.59 -13.48
CA TYR A 140 -10.93 4.17 -13.75
C TYR A 140 -11.84 3.76 -14.91
N ALA A 141 -11.48 4.18 -16.12
CA ALA A 141 -11.82 3.47 -17.33
C ALA A 141 -10.53 3.26 -18.12
N ASP A 142 -10.41 2.05 -18.67
CA ASP A 142 -9.35 1.63 -19.57
C ASP A 142 -8.01 1.33 -18.91
N HIS A 143 -7.79 0.05 -18.59
CA HIS A 143 -6.85 -0.78 -19.33
C HIS A 143 -7.05 -2.25 -18.92
N ILE A 144 -7.83 -2.92 -19.77
CA ILE A 144 -7.98 -4.37 -19.86
C ILE A 144 -6.66 -4.92 -20.40
N TRP A 145 -6.11 -5.92 -19.73
CA TRP A 145 -5.39 -7.03 -20.35
C TRP A 145 -5.86 -8.32 -19.69
#